data_AF-A0A8U0I3I8-F1
#
_entry.id   AF-A0A8U0I3I8-F1
#
_cell.length_a   1.000
_cell.length_b   1.000
_cell.length_c   1.000
_cell.angle_alpha   90.00
_cell.angle_beta   90.00
_cell.angle_gamma   90.00
#
_symmetry.space_group_name_H-M   'P 1'
#
loop_
_entity.id
_entity.type
_entity.pdbx_description
1 polymer ?
#
loop_
_entity_poly.entity_id
_entity_poly.type
_entity_poly.pdbx_seq_one_letter_code
_entity_poly.pdbx_strand_id
1 'polypeptide(L)'
;MAQTTESTRGKSTAFTTDVELTNLVVIAGLTAVLFAGALAIGEGLGEIPPDIDWKAFFVVYTVIAFVPWGTPTIAAAVGATLAEGILDFFEGIEPDEPFGWTGYVVGFTVAGYFMKDPSNKVKLTIGAVLGAFIQFAIEGLSLILVSGDAMSVYLTALAGNTVTHGIILGAIPLIPVVSALQGRMKRMMAPAAQQSN
;
A
#
# COMPACT_ATOMS: atom_id res chain seq x y z
N MET A 1 -2.39 5.08 -44.14
CA MET A 1 -1.46 5.58 -43.11
C MET A 1 -2.06 5.24 -41.76
N ALA A 2 -1.56 4.19 -41.11
CA ALA A 2 -1.99 3.85 -39.76
C ALA A 2 -1.36 4.87 -38.79
N GLN A 3 -2.20 5.66 -38.11
CA GLN A 3 -1.76 6.43 -36.96
C GLN A 3 -1.36 5.43 -35.88
N THR A 4 -0.06 5.24 -35.70
CA THR A 4 0.50 4.69 -34.47
C THR A 4 0.09 5.62 -33.34
N THR A 5 -0.96 5.25 -32.61
CA THR A 5 -1.24 5.81 -31.29
C THR A 5 -0.12 5.29 -30.40
N GLU A 6 0.96 6.06 -30.29
CA GLU A 6 1.92 5.87 -29.22
C GLU A 6 1.13 5.86 -27.92
N SER A 7 1.13 4.72 -27.23
CA SER A 7 0.73 4.64 -25.83
C SER A 7 1.74 5.46 -25.02
N THR A 8 1.55 6.77 -25.05
CA THR A 8 2.12 7.74 -24.13
C THR A 8 1.41 7.58 -22.79
N ARG A 9 1.57 6.41 -22.14
CA ARG A 9 1.76 6.43 -20.68
C ARG A 9 3.13 7.06 -20.42
N GLY A 10 3.24 8.33 -20.81
CA GLY A 10 4.22 9.23 -20.27
C GLY A 10 4.06 9.20 -18.76
N LYS A 11 5.15 9.50 -18.09
CA LYS A 11 5.28 9.71 -16.65
C LYS A 11 4.32 10.83 -16.20
N SER A 12 3.01 10.59 -16.26
CA SER A 12 2.02 11.58 -15.90
C SER A 12 2.15 11.81 -14.41
N THR A 13 2.48 13.04 -14.05
CA THR A 13 2.48 13.50 -12.67
C THR A 13 1.07 13.85 -12.21
N ALA A 14 0.10 13.91 -13.13
CA ALA A 14 -1.28 14.24 -12.85
C ALA A 14 -1.98 13.11 -12.09
N PHE A 15 -2.85 13.50 -11.17
CA PHE A 15 -3.71 12.58 -10.42
C PHE A 15 -4.81 12.05 -11.36
N THR A 16 -4.92 10.73 -11.49
CA THR A 16 -5.90 10.08 -12.38
C THR A 16 -7.25 9.93 -11.67
N THR A 17 -8.33 10.45 -12.26
CA THR A 17 -9.70 10.28 -11.75
C THR A 17 -10.61 9.45 -12.65
N ASP A 18 -10.31 9.44 -13.95
CA ASP A 18 -11.21 8.94 -14.99
C ASP A 18 -11.03 7.42 -15.17
N VAL A 19 -11.44 6.67 -14.16
CA VAL A 19 -11.36 5.21 -14.13
C VAL A 19 -12.74 4.66 -13.79
N GLU A 20 -13.17 3.65 -14.53
CA GLU A 20 -14.45 2.99 -14.30
C GLU A 20 -14.54 2.44 -12.87
N LEU A 21 -15.70 2.64 -12.23
CA LEU A 21 -15.95 2.17 -10.86
C LEU A 21 -15.67 0.67 -10.70
N THR A 22 -16.02 -0.15 -11.69
CA THR A 22 -15.76 -1.59 -11.69
C THR A 22 -14.27 -1.89 -11.51
N ASN A 23 -13.38 -1.15 -12.18
CA ASN A 23 -11.94 -1.34 -12.03
C ASN A 23 -11.46 -0.93 -10.64
N LEU A 24 -12.01 0.14 -10.07
CA LEU A 24 -11.70 0.56 -8.69
C LEU A 24 -12.12 -0.50 -7.67
N VAL A 25 -13.32 -1.08 -7.83
CA VAL A 25 -13.83 -2.16 -6.98
C VAL A 25 -12.94 -3.41 -7.09
N VAL A 26 -12.51 -3.78 -8.30
CA VAL A 26 -11.60 -4.91 -8.51
C VAL A 26 -10.24 -4.65 -7.85
N ILE A 27 -9.68 -3.46 -7.97
CA ILE A 27 -8.41 -3.10 -7.32
C ILE A 27 -8.54 -3.17 -5.79
N ALA A 28 -9.61 -2.61 -5.23
CA ALA A 28 -9.87 -2.63 -3.79
C ALA A 28 -10.05 -4.08 -3.30
N GLY A 29 -10.90 -4.86 -3.96
CA GLY A 29 -11.16 -6.26 -3.58
C GLY A 29 -9.93 -7.16 -3.70
N LEU A 30 -9.13 -7.02 -4.77
CA LEU A 30 -7.88 -7.77 -4.92
C LEU A 30 -6.86 -7.39 -3.84
N THR A 31 -6.70 -6.09 -3.58
CA THR A 31 -5.80 -5.64 -2.51
C THR A 31 -6.26 -6.17 -1.16
N ALA A 32 -7.57 -6.14 -0.88
CA ALA A 32 -8.14 -6.64 0.37
C ALA A 32 -7.82 -8.12 0.59
N VAL A 33 -8.09 -8.97 -0.41
CA VAL A 33 -7.83 -10.41 -0.31
C VAL A 33 -6.34 -10.72 -0.15
N LEU A 34 -5.49 -10.07 -0.95
CA LEU A 34 -4.06 -10.31 -0.90
C LEU A 34 -3.45 -9.83 0.43
N PHE A 35 -3.88 -8.68 0.92
CA PHE A 35 -3.34 -8.11 2.14
C PHE A 35 -3.86 -8.82 3.39
N ALA A 36 -5.15 -9.18 3.45
CA ALA A 36 -5.71 -9.98 4.56
C ALA A 36 -4.99 -11.32 4.70
N GLY A 37 -4.70 -11.98 3.57
CA GLY A 37 -3.91 -13.22 3.60
C GLY A 37 -2.48 -13.03 4.09
N ALA A 38 -1.89 -11.84 3.88
CA ALA A 38 -0.55 -11.53 4.35
C ALA A 38 -0.53 -11.10 5.82
N LEU A 39 -1.54 -10.35 6.27
CA LEU A 39 -1.77 -9.96 7.66
C LEU A 39 -1.97 -11.19 8.54
N ALA A 40 -2.83 -12.12 8.14
CA ALA A 40 -3.05 -13.38 8.86
C ALA A 40 -1.77 -14.22 9.05
N ILE A 41 -0.77 -14.07 8.17
CA ILE A 41 0.56 -14.69 8.33
C ILE A 41 1.44 -13.86 9.28
N GLY A 42 1.42 -12.53 9.13
CA GLY A 42 2.21 -11.59 9.91
C GLY A 42 1.82 -11.52 11.38
N GLU A 43 0.52 -11.41 11.68
CA GLU A 43 -0.05 -11.41 13.03
C GLU A 43 0.30 -12.69 13.80
N GLY A 44 0.44 -13.82 13.09
CA GLY A 44 0.91 -15.08 13.68
C GLY A 44 2.32 -15.03 14.28
N LEU A 45 3.11 -13.99 13.98
CA LEU A 45 4.44 -13.75 14.59
C LEU A 45 4.35 -12.98 15.92
N GLY A 46 3.18 -12.45 16.25
CA GLY A 46 2.94 -11.59 17.40
C GLY A 46 3.58 -10.20 17.26
N GLU A 47 3.37 -9.40 18.28
CA GLU A 47 3.80 -7.99 18.31
C GLU A 47 5.04 -7.84 19.19
N ILE A 48 5.92 -6.91 18.81
CA ILE A 48 7.05 -6.51 19.65
C ILE A 48 6.59 -5.32 20.49
N PRO A 49 6.68 -5.36 21.83
CA PRO A 49 6.32 -4.23 22.67
C PRO A 49 7.09 -2.94 22.28
N PRO A 50 6.45 -1.76 22.29
CA PRO A 50 5.14 -1.50 22.89
C PRO A 50 3.92 -1.69 21.97
N ASP A 51 4.12 -1.70 20.65
CA ASP A 51 3.07 -1.76 19.63
C ASP A 51 3.75 -1.78 18.24
N ILE A 52 4.60 -2.79 17.99
CA ILE A 52 5.39 -2.88 16.75
C ILE A 52 5.06 -4.19 16.04
N ASP A 53 4.46 -4.07 14.87
CA ASP A 53 3.84 -5.18 14.17
C ASP A 53 4.65 -5.67 12.98
N TRP A 54 4.26 -6.86 12.52
CA TRP A 54 4.79 -7.50 11.34
C TRP A 54 3.79 -7.48 10.18
N LYS A 55 3.39 -6.28 9.73
CA LYS A 55 2.46 -6.13 8.61
C LYS A 55 3.16 -6.10 7.26
N ALA A 56 2.75 -6.98 6.36
CA ALA A 56 3.37 -7.21 5.05
C ALA A 56 3.04 -6.14 3.99
N PHE A 57 3.34 -4.86 4.28
CA PHE A 57 2.93 -3.71 3.46
C PHE A 57 3.42 -3.77 2.00
N PHE A 58 4.50 -4.51 1.72
CA PHE A 58 4.96 -4.72 0.35
C PHE A 58 3.89 -5.30 -0.59
N VAL A 59 2.92 -6.04 -0.06
CA VAL A 59 1.80 -6.58 -0.85
C VAL A 59 0.96 -5.45 -1.43
N VAL A 60 0.55 -4.51 -0.58
CA VAL A 60 -0.21 -3.31 -0.99
C VAL A 60 0.64 -2.43 -1.90
N TYR A 61 1.90 -2.18 -1.52
CA TYR A 61 2.83 -1.39 -2.33
C TYR A 61 3.07 -2.00 -3.72
N THR A 62 3.06 -3.33 -3.85
CA THR A 62 3.20 -4.00 -5.14
C THR A 62 2.00 -3.69 -6.05
N VAL A 63 0.77 -3.75 -5.52
CA VAL A 63 -0.42 -3.34 -6.28
C VAL A 63 -0.32 -1.87 -6.68
N ILE A 64 0.02 -1.01 -5.72
CA ILE A 64 0.17 0.44 -5.92
C ILE A 64 1.20 0.76 -7.01
N ALA A 65 2.32 0.05 -7.06
CA ALA A 65 3.37 0.26 -8.06
C ALA A 65 2.93 -0.05 -9.50
N PHE A 66 1.83 -0.80 -9.69
CA PHE A 66 1.33 -1.18 -11.02
C PHE A 66 0.00 -0.53 -11.41
N VAL A 67 -0.65 0.21 -10.52
CA VAL A 67 -1.84 1.00 -10.85
C VAL A 67 -1.46 2.48 -11.10
N PRO A 68 -2.27 3.22 -11.88
CA PRO A 68 -2.05 4.66 -12.04
C PRO A 68 -2.15 5.41 -10.71
N TRP A 69 -1.29 6.42 -10.54
CA TRP A 69 -1.43 7.36 -9.44
C TRP A 69 -2.75 8.13 -9.57
N GLY A 70 -3.57 8.09 -8.52
CA GLY A 70 -4.92 8.64 -8.57
C GLY A 70 -5.93 7.88 -7.72
N THR A 71 -7.18 7.88 -8.19
CA THR A 71 -8.26 7.04 -7.66
C THR A 71 -7.93 5.55 -7.63
N PRO A 72 -7.13 4.96 -8.55
CA PRO A 72 -6.72 3.55 -8.43
C PRO A 72 -5.81 3.29 -7.22
N THR A 73 -4.93 4.24 -6.88
CA THR A 73 -4.11 4.14 -5.67
C THR A 73 -4.98 4.21 -4.42
N ILE A 74 -5.94 5.14 -4.38
CA ILE A 74 -6.88 5.24 -3.26
C ILE A 74 -7.70 3.96 -3.14
N ALA A 75 -8.14 3.36 -4.25
CA ALA A 75 -8.86 2.09 -4.23
C ALA A 75 -8.01 0.96 -3.64
N ALA A 76 -6.71 0.88 -3.98
CA ALA A 76 -5.80 -0.07 -3.33
C ALA A 76 -5.66 0.20 -1.83
N ALA A 77 -5.53 1.47 -1.44
CA ALA A 77 -5.44 1.86 -0.03
C ALA A 77 -6.70 1.51 0.77
N VAL A 78 -7.88 1.77 0.20
CA VAL A 78 -9.18 1.34 0.77
C VAL A 78 -9.26 -0.17 0.86
N GLY A 79 -8.77 -0.90 -0.15
CA GLY A 79 -8.68 -2.35 -0.10
C GLY A 79 -7.82 -2.84 1.08
N ALA A 80 -6.70 -2.19 1.36
CA ALA A 80 -5.87 -2.53 2.50
C ALA A 80 -6.56 -2.24 3.85
N THR A 81 -7.25 -1.10 3.97
CA THR A 81 -8.10 -0.81 5.14
C THR A 81 -9.21 -1.84 5.32
N LEU A 82 -9.82 -2.32 4.24
CA LEU A 82 -10.84 -3.37 4.30
C LEU A 82 -10.25 -4.71 4.74
N ALA A 83 -9.01 -5.02 4.36
CA ALA A 83 -8.33 -6.22 4.83
C ALA A 83 -8.16 -6.21 6.34
N GLU A 84 -7.63 -5.11 6.87
CA GLU A 84 -7.47 -4.89 8.31
C GLU A 84 -8.83 -5.00 9.01
N GLY A 85 -9.80 -4.17 8.62
CA GLY A 85 -11.11 -4.16 9.27
C GLY A 85 -11.90 -5.47 9.18
N ILE A 86 -11.57 -6.36 8.24
CA ILE A 86 -12.13 -7.72 8.21
C ILE A 86 -11.50 -8.58 9.30
N LEU A 87 -10.18 -8.51 9.50
CA LEU A 87 -9.49 -9.26 10.56
C LEU A 87 -9.88 -8.70 11.93
N ASP A 88 -9.86 -7.38 12.10
CA ASP A 88 -10.29 -6.71 13.34
C ASP A 88 -11.73 -7.07 13.72
N PHE A 89 -12.61 -7.26 12.72
CA PHE A 89 -13.98 -7.70 12.98
C PHE A 89 -14.04 -9.09 13.64
N PHE A 90 -13.12 -9.99 13.29
CA PHE A 90 -13.03 -11.31 13.91
C PHE A 90 -12.33 -11.29 15.28
N GLU A 91 -11.45 -10.32 15.51
CA GLU A 91 -10.72 -10.15 16.79
C GLU A 91 -11.55 -9.35 17.81
N GLY A 92 -12.43 -8.48 17.32
CA GLY A 92 -13.34 -7.64 18.08
C GLY A 92 -13.01 -6.17 17.87
N ILE A 93 -13.91 -5.43 17.21
CA ILE A 93 -13.69 -4.00 16.87
C ILE A 93 -13.27 -3.19 18.09
N GLU A 94 -12.14 -2.51 17.95
CA GLU A 94 -11.57 -1.64 18.98
C GLU A 94 -11.91 -0.15 18.74
N PRO A 95 -11.87 0.70 19.79
CA PRO A 95 -12.20 2.12 19.64
C PRO A 95 -11.20 2.94 18.80
N ASP A 96 -9.99 2.43 18.63
CA ASP A 96 -8.90 3.08 17.90
C ASP A 96 -8.82 2.75 16.41
N GLU A 97 -9.59 1.77 15.95
CA GLU A 97 -9.73 1.37 14.55
C GLU A 97 -9.83 2.54 13.54
N PRO A 98 -10.61 3.61 13.79
CA PRO A 98 -10.70 4.72 12.83
C PRO A 98 -9.36 5.41 12.55
N PHE A 99 -8.44 5.41 13.52
CA PHE A 99 -7.09 5.97 13.33
C PHE A 99 -6.27 5.08 12.40
N GLY A 100 -6.28 3.77 12.64
CA GLY A 100 -5.59 2.81 11.77
C GLY A 100 -6.12 2.86 10.35
N TRP A 101 -7.44 2.78 10.18
CA TRP A 101 -8.09 2.85 8.87
C TRP A 101 -7.73 4.12 8.09
N THR A 102 -7.73 5.27 8.77
CA THR A 102 -7.32 6.55 8.18
C THR A 102 -5.83 6.55 7.84
N GLY A 103 -5.00 6.03 8.73
CA GLY A 103 -3.56 5.88 8.53
C GLY A 103 -3.26 5.07 7.28
N TYR A 104 -3.91 3.93 7.10
CA TYR A 104 -3.78 3.09 5.91
C TYR A 104 -4.13 3.85 4.62
N VAL A 105 -5.29 4.49 4.57
CA VAL A 105 -5.72 5.23 3.38
C VAL A 105 -4.71 6.33 3.03
N VAL A 106 -4.32 7.15 4.01
CA VAL A 106 -3.44 8.31 3.78
C VAL A 106 -2.02 7.85 3.46
N GLY A 107 -1.45 6.94 4.26
CA GLY A 107 -0.08 6.44 4.10
C GLY A 107 0.13 5.75 2.76
N PHE A 108 -0.75 4.84 2.37
CA PHE A 108 -0.66 4.16 1.07
C PHE A 108 -0.91 5.09 -0.11
N THR A 109 -1.81 6.05 0.04
CA THR A 109 -2.00 7.10 -0.97
C THR A 109 -0.70 7.90 -1.15
N VAL A 110 -0.08 8.40 -0.07
CA VAL A 110 1.18 9.13 -0.20
C VAL A 110 2.29 8.26 -0.81
N ALA A 111 2.38 6.99 -0.45
CA ALA A 111 3.34 6.06 -1.04
C ALA A 111 3.20 5.97 -2.57
N GLY A 112 1.96 5.86 -3.07
CA GLY A 112 1.71 5.75 -4.51
C GLY A 112 2.17 6.95 -5.34
N TYR A 113 2.19 8.15 -4.76
CA TYR A 113 2.74 9.33 -5.42
C TYR A 113 4.23 9.15 -5.79
N PHE A 114 4.99 8.48 -4.93
CA PHE A 114 6.40 8.18 -5.19
C PHE A 114 6.55 6.96 -6.11
N MET A 115 5.68 5.96 -5.99
CA MET A 115 5.76 4.69 -6.73
C MET A 115 5.25 4.74 -8.18
N LYS A 116 4.92 5.91 -8.72
CA LYS A 116 4.53 6.13 -10.13
C LYS A 116 5.47 5.51 -11.17
N ASP A 117 6.74 5.38 -10.81
CA ASP A 117 7.75 4.74 -11.66
C ASP A 117 8.24 3.45 -10.99
N PRO A 118 7.66 2.29 -11.33
CA PRO A 118 8.04 1.00 -10.73
C PRO A 118 9.45 0.53 -11.12
N SER A 119 10.13 1.21 -12.07
CA SER A 119 11.54 0.92 -12.37
C SER A 119 12.52 1.59 -11.42
N ASN A 120 12.08 2.65 -10.72
CA ASN A 120 12.93 3.45 -9.87
C ASN A 120 12.92 2.94 -8.42
N LYS A 121 13.91 2.10 -8.11
CA LYS A 121 14.07 1.48 -6.78
C LYS A 121 14.14 2.50 -5.65
N VAL A 122 14.79 3.65 -5.86
CA VAL A 122 14.90 4.72 -4.85
C VAL A 122 13.51 5.28 -4.53
N LYS A 123 12.69 5.53 -5.54
CA LYS A 123 11.33 6.01 -5.34
C LYS A 123 10.42 4.97 -4.69
N LEU A 124 10.60 3.68 -5.01
CA LEU A 124 9.91 2.59 -4.31
C LEU A 124 10.28 2.58 -2.82
N THR A 125 11.56 2.69 -2.48
CA THR A 125 12.01 2.75 -1.08
C THR A 125 11.47 3.97 -0.36
N ILE A 126 11.55 5.16 -0.96
CA ILE A 126 11.01 6.40 -0.36
C ILE A 126 9.50 6.27 -0.13
N GLY A 127 8.77 5.76 -1.11
CA GLY A 127 7.33 5.55 -1.00
C GLY A 127 6.97 4.58 0.13
N ALA A 128 7.70 3.47 0.26
CA ALA A 128 7.45 2.49 1.30
C ALA A 128 7.73 3.04 2.70
N VAL A 129 8.87 3.71 2.89
CA VAL A 129 9.25 4.28 4.20
C VAL A 129 8.31 5.43 4.59
N LEU A 130 8.04 6.37 3.68
CA LEU A 130 7.13 7.47 3.96
C LEU A 130 5.69 7.00 4.17
N GLY A 131 5.25 5.99 3.40
CA GLY A 131 3.92 5.42 3.55
C GLY A 131 3.71 4.81 4.93
N ALA A 132 4.65 3.97 5.38
CA ALA A 132 4.62 3.37 6.72
C ALA A 132 4.71 4.42 7.82
N PHE A 133 5.62 5.39 7.69
CA PHE A 133 5.73 6.50 8.64
C PHE A 133 4.41 7.27 8.78
N ILE A 134 3.77 7.62 7.66
CA ILE A 134 2.53 8.40 7.68
C ILE A 134 1.36 7.57 8.21
N GLN A 135 1.26 6.30 7.82
CA GLN A 135 0.22 5.41 8.32
C GLN A 135 0.32 5.33 9.85
N PHE A 136 1.50 4.99 10.39
CA PHE A 136 1.64 4.85 11.83
C PHE A 136 1.63 6.19 12.58
N ALA A 137 2.07 7.29 11.97
CA ALA A 137 1.95 8.61 12.58
C ALA A 137 0.49 9.03 12.80
N ILE A 138 -0.45 8.42 12.07
CA ILE A 138 -1.89 8.63 12.26
C ILE A 138 -2.46 7.54 13.18
N GLU A 139 -2.16 6.27 12.93
CA GLU A 139 -2.62 5.13 13.73
C GLU A 139 -2.19 5.28 15.19
N GLY A 140 -0.89 5.44 15.44
CA GLY A 140 -0.33 5.56 16.78
C GLY A 140 -0.79 6.81 17.56
N LEU A 141 -1.55 7.74 16.95
CA LEU A 141 -2.26 8.75 17.74
C LEU A 141 -3.28 8.10 18.69
N SER A 142 -3.76 6.89 18.38
CA SER A 142 -4.61 6.10 19.28
C SER A 142 -3.93 5.79 20.61
N LEU A 143 -2.63 5.45 20.59
CA LEU A 143 -1.86 5.19 21.80
C LEU A 143 -1.94 6.37 22.77
N ILE A 144 -1.89 7.60 22.26
CA ILE A 144 -1.98 8.81 23.07
C ILE A 144 -3.42 9.17 23.41
N LEU A 145 -4.33 9.16 22.42
CA LEU A 145 -5.67 9.73 22.51
C LEU A 145 -6.72 8.76 23.07
N VAL A 146 -6.47 7.46 22.95
CA VAL A 146 -7.37 6.37 23.37
C VAL A 146 -6.75 5.62 24.55
N SER A 147 -5.55 5.07 24.38
CA SER A 147 -4.88 4.24 25.42
C SER A 147 -4.29 5.08 26.56
N GLY A 148 -3.99 6.35 26.31
CA GLY A 148 -3.40 7.26 27.31
C GLY A 148 -1.91 7.03 27.56
N ASP A 149 -1.21 6.42 26.61
CA ASP A 149 0.21 6.12 26.70
C ASP A 149 1.10 7.37 26.64
N ALA A 150 2.32 7.22 27.13
CA ALA A 150 3.32 8.28 27.08
C ALA A 150 3.78 8.57 25.63
N MET A 151 4.11 9.84 25.34
CA MET A 151 4.67 10.25 24.04
C MET A 151 5.89 9.41 23.61
N SER A 152 6.70 8.94 24.56
CA SER A 152 7.85 8.07 24.27
C SER A 152 7.43 6.73 23.66
N VAL A 153 6.30 6.17 24.10
CA VAL A 153 5.75 4.90 23.58
C VAL A 153 5.35 5.09 22.12
N TYR A 154 4.58 6.14 21.82
CA TYR A 154 4.22 6.52 20.46
C TYR A 154 5.44 6.70 19.54
N LEU A 155 6.47 7.42 20.00
CA LEU A 155 7.67 7.65 19.18
C LEU A 155 8.47 6.36 18.93
N THR A 156 8.53 5.46 19.93
CA THR A 156 9.14 4.15 19.79
C THR A 156 8.37 3.28 18.79
N ALA A 157 7.05 3.21 18.93
CA ALA A 157 6.18 2.45 18.02
C ALA A 157 6.25 3.02 16.59
N LEU A 158 6.23 4.35 16.43
CA LEU A 158 6.38 5.01 15.13
C LEU A 158 7.69 4.67 14.45
N ALA A 159 8.80 4.73 15.18
CA ALA A 159 10.10 4.34 14.64
C ALA A 159 10.13 2.83 14.30
N GLY A 160 9.59 1.99 15.18
CA GLY A 160 9.49 0.54 15.00
C GLY A 160 8.70 0.17 13.74
N ASN A 161 7.46 0.64 13.63
CA ASN A 161 6.58 0.38 12.49
C ASN A 161 7.07 1.01 11.19
N THR A 162 7.74 2.16 11.24
CA THR A 162 8.43 2.69 10.04
C THR A 162 9.51 1.73 9.54
N VAL A 163 10.23 1.07 10.45
CA VAL A 163 11.26 0.08 10.11
C VAL A 163 10.63 -1.24 9.67
N THR A 164 9.71 -1.81 10.43
CA THR A 164 9.09 -3.11 10.11
C THR A 164 8.25 -3.00 8.85
N HIS A 165 7.27 -2.10 8.79
CA HIS A 165 6.36 -1.96 7.65
C HIS A 165 7.01 -1.28 6.45
N GLY A 166 7.84 -0.26 6.68
CA GLY A 166 8.42 0.55 5.60
C GLY A 166 9.67 -0.05 4.98
N ILE A 167 10.52 -0.71 5.78
CA ILE A 167 11.82 -1.24 5.33
C ILE A 167 11.78 -2.76 5.22
N ILE A 168 11.57 -3.46 6.33
CA ILE A 168 11.75 -4.92 6.41
C ILE A 168 10.68 -5.66 5.62
N LEU A 169 9.42 -5.34 5.86
CA LEU A 169 8.23 -5.86 5.18
C LEU A 169 7.67 -4.90 4.12
N GLY A 170 8.40 -3.82 3.84
CA GLY A 170 8.09 -2.86 2.80
C GLY A 170 9.12 -2.92 1.68
N ALA A 171 10.10 -2.02 1.72
CA ALA A 171 11.06 -1.82 0.65
C ALA A 171 11.88 -3.08 0.27
N ILE A 172 12.34 -3.86 1.26
CA ILE A 172 13.19 -5.04 1.02
C ILE A 172 12.49 -6.07 0.13
N PRO A 173 11.28 -6.57 0.46
CA PRO A 173 10.56 -7.49 -0.40
C PRO A 173 9.91 -6.82 -1.62
N LEU A 174 9.53 -5.53 -1.53
CA LEU A 174 8.90 -4.80 -2.64
C LEU A 174 9.79 -4.76 -3.88
N ILE A 175 11.07 -4.40 -3.72
CA ILE A 175 12.00 -4.22 -4.84
C ILE A 175 12.14 -5.47 -5.73
N PRO A 176 12.44 -6.67 -5.20
CA PRO A 176 12.55 -7.88 -6.02
C PRO A 176 11.20 -8.30 -6.60
N VAL A 177 10.10 -8.17 -5.85
CA VAL A 177 8.75 -8.53 -6.33
C VAL A 177 8.34 -7.67 -7.52
N VAL A 178 8.45 -6.34 -7.40
CA VAL A 178 8.14 -5.41 -8.49
C VAL A 178 9.06 -5.67 -9.69
N SER A 179 10.36 -5.89 -9.45
CA SER A 179 11.31 -6.19 -10.53
C SER A 179 10.93 -7.47 -11.28
N ALA A 180 10.53 -8.53 -10.58
CA ALA A 180 10.13 -9.80 -11.17
C ALA A 180 8.81 -9.70 -11.95
N LEU A 181 7.87 -8.88 -11.49
CA LEU A 181 6.56 -8.72 -12.11
C LEU A 181 6.54 -7.70 -13.25
N GLN A 182 7.47 -6.75 -13.27
CA GLN A 182 7.44 -5.61 -14.20
C GLN A 182 7.31 -6.04 -15.67
N GLY A 183 8.04 -7.08 -16.09
CA GLY A 183 7.98 -7.59 -17.46
C GLY A 183 6.62 -8.22 -17.81
N ARG A 184 5.99 -8.92 -16.85
CA ARG A 184 4.66 -9.53 -17.02
C ARG A 184 3.58 -8.46 -17.08
N MET A 185 3.62 -7.51 -16.14
CA MET A 185 2.66 -6.40 -16.08
C MET A 185 2.69 -5.54 -17.34
N LYS A 186 3.89 -5.21 -17.84
CA LYS A 186 4.03 -4.48 -19.12
C LYS A 186 3.36 -5.21 -20.30
N ARG A 187 3.45 -6.55 -20.36
CA ARG A 187 2.82 -7.35 -21.43
C ARG A 187 1.30 -7.41 -21.29
N MET A 188 0.79 -7.58 -20.08
CA MET A 188 -0.65 -7.66 -19.83
C MET A 188 -1.36 -6.32 -20.04
N MET A 189 -0.64 -5.22 -19.81
CA MET A 189 -1.15 -3.85 -19.97
C MET A 189 -0.86 -3.25 -21.35
N ALA A 190 -0.16 -3.98 -22.23
CA ALA A 190 0.08 -3.53 -23.59
C ALA A 190 -1.25 -3.57 -24.39
N PRO A 191 -1.53 -2.56 -25.24
CA PRO A 191 -2.70 -2.59 -26.12
C PRO A 191 -2.69 -3.86 -26.98
N ALA A 192 -3.86 -4.52 -27.11
CA ALA A 192 -4.04 -5.81 -27.79
C ALA A 192 -3.54 -5.86 -29.25
N ALA A 193 -3.26 -4.72 -29.88
CA ALA A 193 -2.76 -4.62 -31.25
C ALA A 193 -1.30 -5.09 -31.45
N GLN A 194 -0.56 -5.44 -30.40
CA GLN A 194 0.82 -5.97 -30.52
C GLN A 194 0.91 -7.50 -30.40
N GLN A 195 -0.20 -8.22 -30.26
CA GLN A 195 -0.20 -9.69 -30.10
C GLN A 195 -0.56 -10.47 -31.38
N SER A 196 -0.82 -9.80 -32.50
CA SER A 196 -1.04 -10.45 -33.80
C SER A 196 0.08 -10.11 -34.78
N ASN A 197 1.13 -10.92 -34.77
CA ASN A 197 1.95 -11.19 -35.97
C ASN A 197 1.69 -12.63 -36.38
#